data_AF-A0A0F6RBW0-F1
#
_entry.id   AF-A0A0F6RBW0-F1
#
_cell.length_a   1.000
_cell.length_b   1.000
_cell.length_c   1.000
_cell.angle_alpha   90.00
_cell.angle_beta   90.00
_cell.angle_gamma   90.00
#
_symmetry.space_group_name_H-M   'P 1'
#
loop_
_entity.id
_entity.type
_entity.pdbx_description
1 polymer ?
#
loop_
_entity_poly.entity_id
_entity_poly.type
_entity_poly.pdbx_seq_one_letter_code
_entity_poly.pdbx_strand_id
1 'polypeptide(L)'
;MFKPFLAGVLLLAVTSVAKAEVLDIDDHMADKIVSICKFVQGEGHPEQLRLKGMAWCKVGVDYLPEEFKRQKKLVNHLYGSDSYKHLLQKDEFTSQLKKARRRIAEISLGM
;
A
#
# COMPACT_ATOMS: atom_id res chain seq x y z
N MET A 1 5.93 -6.55 -54.60
CA MET A 1 5.05 -6.98 -53.49
C MET A 1 5.49 -8.36 -53.03
N PHE A 2 6.43 -8.44 -52.10
CA PHE A 2 6.84 -9.65 -51.36
C PHE A 2 7.43 -9.20 -50.02
N LYS A 3 7.04 -9.88 -48.93
CA LYS A 3 7.21 -9.55 -47.51
C LYS A 3 8.67 -9.61 -47.03
N PRO A 4 9.01 -8.90 -45.93
CA PRO A 4 9.87 -9.44 -44.89
C PRO A 4 9.02 -9.80 -43.66
N PHE A 5 8.98 -11.09 -43.35
CA PHE A 5 8.54 -11.61 -42.06
C PHE A 5 9.78 -12.24 -41.40
N LEU A 6 9.87 -12.14 -40.07
CA LEU A 6 10.79 -12.83 -39.15
C LEU A 6 12.12 -12.15 -38.83
N ALA A 7 12.06 -11.24 -37.85
CA ALA A 7 13.01 -11.15 -36.74
C ALA A 7 12.19 -10.56 -35.56
N GLY A 8 11.70 -11.32 -34.58
CA GLY A 8 12.37 -12.43 -33.91
C GLY A 8 13.24 -11.93 -32.77
N VAL A 9 12.77 -10.99 -31.95
CA VAL A 9 13.37 -10.71 -30.63
C VAL A 9 12.26 -10.77 -29.59
N LEU A 10 12.01 -12.01 -29.17
CA LEU A 10 11.26 -12.36 -27.98
C LEU A 10 12.17 -12.05 -26.77
N LEU A 11 12.12 -10.81 -26.27
CA LEU A 11 12.71 -10.48 -24.97
C LEU A 11 11.78 -11.01 -23.87
N LEU A 12 11.78 -12.33 -23.71
CA LEU A 12 11.21 -13.00 -22.55
C LEU A 12 12.30 -13.20 -21.50
N ALA A 13 11.90 -12.90 -20.27
CA ALA A 13 12.47 -13.34 -19.01
C ALA A 13 13.80 -12.71 -18.57
N VAL A 14 13.68 -11.66 -17.74
CA VAL A 14 14.04 -11.83 -16.32
C VAL A 14 13.01 -11.10 -15.46
N THR A 15 11.78 -11.63 -15.35
CA THR A 15 11.00 -11.34 -14.14
C THR A 15 11.60 -12.18 -13.03
N SER A 16 12.71 -11.71 -12.46
CA SER A 16 13.06 -12.10 -11.10
C SER A 16 11.93 -11.52 -10.25
N VAL A 17 10.88 -12.31 -10.05
CA VAL A 17 10.01 -12.14 -8.90
C VAL A 17 10.94 -12.39 -7.72
N ALA A 18 11.62 -11.33 -7.29
CA ALA A 18 12.05 -11.23 -5.93
C ALA A 18 10.76 -11.49 -5.15
N LYS A 19 10.61 -12.73 -4.67
CA LYS A 19 9.81 -12.98 -3.50
C LYS A 19 10.47 -12.08 -2.46
N ALA A 20 10.01 -10.83 -2.39
CA ALA A 20 10.10 -10.08 -1.17
C ALA A 20 9.67 -11.07 -0.10
N GLU A 21 10.47 -11.21 0.94
CA GLU A 21 9.97 -11.79 2.18
C GLU A 21 8.77 -10.91 2.54
N VAL A 22 7.60 -11.36 2.10
CA VAL A 22 6.33 -10.72 2.36
C VAL A 22 6.33 -10.63 3.87
N LEU A 23 6.16 -9.40 4.41
CA LEU A 23 6.00 -9.20 5.84
C LEU A 23 5.16 -10.36 6.37
N ASP A 24 5.69 -11.13 7.31
CA ASP A 24 4.96 -12.25 7.90
C ASP A 24 3.79 -11.65 8.69
N ILE A 25 2.67 -11.50 8.00
CA ILE A 25 1.46 -10.86 8.50
C ILE A 25 0.54 -11.98 8.95
N ASP A 26 0.44 -12.13 10.26
CA ASP A 26 -0.54 -12.99 10.91
C ASP A 26 -1.89 -12.26 11.12
N ASP A 27 -2.89 -13.01 11.58
CA ASP A 27 -4.23 -12.48 11.92
C ASP A 27 -4.17 -11.31 12.90
N HIS A 28 -3.27 -11.38 13.89
CA HIS A 28 -3.14 -10.35 14.92
C HIS A 28 -2.59 -9.05 14.33
N MET A 29 -1.60 -9.12 13.44
CA MET A 29 -1.06 -7.97 12.74
C MET A 29 -2.11 -7.36 11.80
N ALA A 30 -2.88 -8.19 11.10
CA ALA A 30 -3.95 -7.73 10.24
C ALA A 30 -5.05 -6.97 11.01
N ASP A 31 -5.46 -7.48 12.17
CA ASP A 31 -6.42 -6.81 13.04
C ASP A 31 -5.85 -5.53 13.65
N LYS A 32 -4.54 -5.50 13.96
CA LYS A 32 -3.85 -4.31 14.44
C LYS A 32 -3.83 -3.19 13.40
N ILE A 33 -3.61 -3.53 12.12
CA ILE A 33 -3.71 -2.57 10.99
C ILE A 33 -5.10 -1.95 10.95
N VAL A 34 -6.16 -2.75 11.04
CA VAL A 34 -7.54 -2.26 11.07
C VAL A 34 -7.78 -1.32 12.27
N SER A 35 -7.28 -1.69 13.45
CA SER A 35 -7.43 -0.89 14.67
C SER A 35 -6.75 0.48 14.53
N ILE A 36 -5.53 0.52 13.99
CA ILE A 36 -4.81 1.78 13.72
C ILE A 36 -5.59 2.64 12.73
N CYS A 37 -6.13 2.05 11.65
CA CYS A 37 -6.95 2.77 10.69
C CYS A 37 -8.15 3.45 11.35
N LYS A 38 -8.85 2.77 12.26
CA LYS A 38 -9.97 3.34 13.03
C LYS A 38 -9.50 4.44 13.98
N PHE A 39 -8.37 4.25 14.66
CA PHE A 39 -7.81 5.24 15.58
C PHE A 39 -7.49 6.56 14.87
N VAL A 40 -6.87 6.49 13.69
CA VAL A 40 -6.51 7.68 12.89
C VAL A 40 -7.73 8.46 12.41
N GLN A 41 -8.90 7.83 12.30
CA GLN A 41 -10.16 8.53 12.02
C GLN A 41 -10.73 9.27 13.24
N GLY A 42 -10.26 8.95 14.45
CA GLY A 42 -10.72 9.60 15.67
C GLY A 42 -10.52 11.12 15.62
N GLU A 43 -11.45 11.84 16.24
CA GLU A 43 -11.36 13.30 16.38
C GLU A 43 -10.24 13.68 17.36
N GLY A 44 -9.70 14.90 17.22
CA GLY A 44 -8.72 15.47 18.16
C GLY A 44 -7.24 15.21 17.84
N HIS A 45 -6.92 14.52 16.74
CA HIS A 45 -5.52 14.38 16.30
C HIS A 45 -5.02 15.64 15.56
N PRO A 46 -3.81 16.14 15.88
CA PRO A 46 -3.13 17.15 15.08
C PRO A 46 -3.10 16.74 13.59
N GLU A 47 -3.33 17.70 12.69
CA GLU A 47 -3.49 17.41 11.26
C GLU A 47 -2.31 16.62 10.69
N GLN A 48 -1.08 16.99 11.02
CA GLN A 48 0.13 16.29 10.57
C GLN A 48 0.16 14.82 11.03
N LEU A 49 -0.26 14.54 12.26
CA LEU A 49 -0.34 13.16 12.78
C LEU A 49 -1.43 12.37 12.05
N ARG A 50 -2.56 13.01 11.74
CA ARG A 50 -3.64 12.41 10.95
C ARG A 50 -3.18 12.07 9.53
N LEU A 51 -2.44 12.96 8.87
CA LEU A 51 -1.88 12.72 7.53
C LEU A 51 -0.91 11.54 7.52
N LYS A 52 0.05 11.54 8.45
CA LYS A 52 1.01 10.45 8.60
C LYS A 52 0.31 9.13 8.91
N GLY A 53 -0.61 9.13 9.88
CA GLY A 53 -1.37 7.95 10.27
C GLY A 53 -2.19 7.37 9.12
N MET A 54 -2.85 8.23 8.33
CA MET A 54 -3.68 7.80 7.21
C MET A 54 -2.82 7.21 6.08
N ALA A 55 -1.63 7.78 5.86
CA ALA A 55 -0.67 7.23 4.91
C ALA A 55 -0.22 5.82 5.33
N TRP A 56 0.18 5.64 6.59
CA TRP A 56 0.59 4.33 7.12
C TRP A 56 -0.55 3.30 7.11
N CYS A 57 -1.75 3.70 7.49
CA CYS A 57 -2.94 2.87 7.41
C CYS A 57 -3.18 2.38 5.97
N LYS A 58 -3.13 3.27 4.97
CA LYS A 58 -3.28 2.88 3.56
C LYS A 58 -2.23 1.85 3.13
N VAL A 59 -0.96 2.12 3.42
CA VAL A 59 0.12 1.22 3.02
C VAL A 59 -0.02 -0.13 3.74
N GLY A 60 -0.32 -0.14 5.04
CA GLY A 60 -0.57 -1.39 5.77
C GLY A 60 -1.65 -2.24 5.12
N VAL A 61 -2.76 -1.63 4.71
CA VAL A 61 -3.85 -2.35 4.02
C VAL A 61 -3.46 -2.81 2.61
N ASP A 62 -2.68 -2.02 1.87
CA ASP A 62 -2.16 -2.40 0.55
C ASP A 62 -1.27 -3.65 0.61
N TYR A 63 -0.57 -3.85 1.73
CA TYR A 63 0.34 -4.98 1.95
C TYR A 63 -0.31 -6.18 2.65
N LEU A 64 -1.56 -6.08 3.12
CA LEU A 64 -2.29 -7.23 3.65
C LEU A 64 -2.42 -8.32 2.57
N PRO A 65 -2.08 -9.59 2.86
CA PRO A 65 -2.35 -10.70 1.97
C PRO A 65 -3.82 -10.82 1.56
N GLU A 66 -4.09 -11.45 0.41
CA GLU A 66 -5.44 -11.60 -0.13
C GLU A 66 -6.36 -12.48 0.71
N GLU A 67 -5.85 -13.25 1.67
CA GLU A 67 -6.67 -14.02 2.61
C GLU A 67 -7.35 -13.13 3.67
N PHE A 68 -6.78 -11.96 3.99
CA PHE A 68 -7.35 -10.99 4.92
C PHE A 68 -8.42 -10.08 4.28
N LYS A 69 -9.27 -10.64 3.40
CA LYS A 69 -10.34 -9.86 2.71
C LYS A 69 -11.30 -9.20 3.69
N ARG A 70 -11.56 -9.84 4.84
CA ARG A 70 -12.43 -9.30 5.88
C ARG A 70 -11.86 -8.00 6.44
N GLN A 71 -10.60 -8.00 6.83
CA GLN A 71 -9.89 -6.83 7.36
C GLN A 71 -9.85 -5.71 6.32
N LYS A 72 -9.48 -6.03 5.06
CA LYS A 72 -9.51 -5.07 3.94
C LYS A 72 -10.89 -4.41 3.79
N LYS A 73 -11.99 -5.20 3.83
CA LYS A 73 -13.37 -4.68 3.72
C LYS A 73 -13.74 -3.71 4.84
N LEU A 74 -13.29 -3.97 6.08
CA LEU A 74 -13.61 -3.11 7.23
C LEU A 74 -13.11 -1.67 7.07
N VAL A 75 -12.07 -1.46 6.26
CA VAL A 75 -11.41 -0.15 6.09
C VAL A 75 -11.46 0.36 4.65
N ASN A 76 -12.03 -0.39 3.71
CA ASN A 76 -12.05 0.00 2.29
C ASN A 76 -12.85 1.29 2.06
N HIS A 77 -13.91 1.49 2.85
CA HIS A 77 -14.74 2.70 2.80
C HIS A 77 -13.93 3.99 3.08
N LEU A 78 -12.82 3.89 3.83
CA LEU A 78 -11.92 5.00 4.11
C LEU A 78 -11.31 5.56 2.84
N TYR A 79 -10.83 4.66 1.98
CA TYR A 79 -10.11 5.02 0.77
C TYR A 79 -11.03 5.38 -0.40
N GLY A 80 -12.32 5.03 -0.31
CA GLY A 80 -13.36 5.49 -1.23
C GLY A 80 -13.92 6.87 -0.89
N SER A 81 -13.69 7.38 0.32
CA SER A 81 -14.27 8.63 0.81
C SER A 81 -13.74 9.86 0.10
N ASP A 82 -14.56 10.92 -0.01
CA ASP A 82 -14.12 12.19 -0.60
C ASP A 82 -13.03 12.87 0.23
N SER A 83 -13.08 12.71 1.56
CA SER A 83 -12.01 13.14 2.47
C SER A 83 -10.65 12.56 2.04
N TYR A 84 -10.59 11.26 1.74
CA TYR A 84 -9.37 10.62 1.26
C TYR A 84 -8.96 11.11 -0.14
N LYS A 85 -9.92 11.32 -1.06
CA LYS A 85 -9.61 11.89 -2.38
C LYS A 85 -8.99 13.29 -2.26
N HIS A 86 -9.49 14.12 -1.35
CA HIS A 86 -8.90 15.43 -1.05
C HIS A 86 -7.51 15.31 -0.44
N LEU A 87 -7.26 14.30 0.42
CA LEU A 87 -5.91 14.05 0.93
C LEU A 87 -4.92 13.73 -0.20
N LEU A 88 -5.32 12.96 -1.21
CA LEU A 88 -4.47 12.65 -2.37
C LEU A 88 -4.04 13.89 -3.18
N GLN A 89 -4.76 14.99 -3.06
CA GLN A 89 -4.42 16.27 -3.70
C GLN A 89 -3.40 17.10 -2.88
N LYS A 90 -3.08 16.69 -1.65
CA LYS A 90 -2.10 17.37 -0.78
C LYS A 90 -0.71 16.78 -0.98
N ASP A 91 0.26 17.62 -1.37
CA ASP A 91 1.67 17.21 -1.54
C ASP A 91 2.28 16.61 -0.28
N GLU A 92 1.92 17.16 0.89
CA GLU A 92 2.38 16.63 2.16
C GLU A 92 1.91 15.19 2.38
N PHE A 93 0.64 14.89 2.08
CA PHE A 93 0.09 13.54 2.23
C PHE A 93 0.74 12.56 1.25
N THR A 94 0.90 12.94 -0.01
CA THR A 94 1.55 12.08 -1.01
C THR A 94 3.01 11.81 -0.66
N SER A 95 3.71 12.78 -0.06
CA SER A 95 5.05 12.61 0.49
C SER A 95 5.07 11.57 1.62
N GLN A 96 4.11 11.63 2.56
CA GLN A 96 3.99 10.63 3.64
C GLN A 96 3.68 9.23 3.08
N LEU A 97 2.82 9.11 2.06
CA LEU A 97 2.55 7.83 1.40
C LEU A 97 3.81 7.22 0.78
N LYS A 98 4.62 8.03 0.08
CA LYS A 98 5.90 7.57 -0.49
C LYS A 98 6.86 7.09 0.60
N LYS A 99 6.98 7.85 1.70
CA LYS A 99 7.83 7.47 2.84
C LYS A 99 7.38 6.17 3.50
N ALA A 100 6.07 6.00 3.73
CA ALA A 100 5.52 4.78 4.31
C ALA A 100 5.76 3.55 3.41
N ARG A 101 5.51 3.68 2.09
CA ARG A 101 5.78 2.60 1.12
C ARG A 101 7.25 2.21 1.09
N ARG A 102 8.14 3.21 1.03
CA ARG A 102 9.59 2.97 1.06
C ARG A 102 9.99 2.23 2.34
N ARG A 103 9.49 2.66 3.49
CA ARG A 103 9.86 2.04 4.77
C ARG A 103 9.38 0.60 4.88
N ILE A 104 8.17 0.28 4.41
CA ILE A 104 7.70 -1.10 4.36
C ILE A 104 8.57 -1.94 3.42
N ALA A 105 8.90 -1.42 2.24
CA ALA A 105 9.79 -2.12 1.31
C ALA A 105 11.18 -2.38 1.91
N GLU A 106 11.77 -1.40 2.61
CA GLU A 106 13.05 -1.58 3.32
C GLU A 106 12.95 -2.71 4.36
N ILE A 107 11.88 -2.73 5.18
CA ILE A 107 11.67 -3.78 6.17
C ILE A 107 11.51 -5.16 5.51
N SER A 108 10.74 -5.26 4.42
CA SER A 108 10.56 -6.50 3.65
C SER A 108 11.83 -6.99 2.95
N LEU A 109 12.84 -6.13 2.82
CA LEU A 109 14.15 -6.44 2.25
C LEU A 109 15.23 -6.65 3.34
N GLY A 110 14.87 -6.56 4.62
CA GLY A 110 15.81 -6.70 5.75
C GLY A 110 16.78 -5.54 5.92
N MET A 111 16.40 -4.32 5.51
CA MET A 111 17.24 -3.09 5.52
C MET A 111 16.93 -2.10 6.65
#